data_AF-A0A2K8T482-F1
#
_entry.id   AF-A0A2K8T482-F1
#
_cell.length_a   1.000
_cell.length_b   1.000
_cell.length_c   1.000
_cell.angle_alpha   90.00
_cell.angle_beta   90.00
_cell.angle_gamma   90.00
#
_symmetry.space_group_name_H-M   'P 1'
#
loop_
_entity.id
_entity.type
_entity.pdbx_description
1 polymer ?
#
loop_
_entity_poly.entity_id
_entity_poly.type
_entity_poly.pdbx_seq_one_letter_code
_entity_poly.pdbx_strand_id
1 'polypeptide(L)'
;MKQVVRQVKERNKIELQLQNIQYELWRLDDYEYRKLRQNSLDIKDDSNFFRELYFSELLSEDKLNLAELFITLTSLFGDSSDLFDQDRGSFYFPILLVIKKEINTFFYFIRIFDSRGWICYQTSKLFENEADVDKNRIQNEPFEQEFSRQEINNFWSYIYRYLTEYFHSIKLNISVEPFLKRIDSNFILYGYYEHQYFEEGYECEELYRARIQRCCLAVFSPCNKLSLDSGQLLRYWR
;
A
#
# COMPACT_ATOMS: atom_id res chain seq x y z
N MET A 1 -3.89 23.86 -2.90
CA MET A 1 -4.84 22.74 -2.74
C MET A 1 -5.93 22.70 -3.81
N LYS A 2 -6.74 23.75 -4.04
CA LYS A 2 -7.74 23.77 -5.13
C LYS A 2 -7.18 23.48 -6.53
N GLN A 3 -5.91 23.81 -6.80
CA GLN A 3 -5.23 23.46 -8.07
C GLN A 3 -4.78 21.99 -8.16
N VAL A 4 -4.37 21.36 -7.06
CA VAL A 4 -3.97 19.94 -7.03
C VAL A 4 -5.22 19.06 -7.09
N VAL A 5 -6.26 19.40 -6.32
CA VAL A 5 -7.57 18.73 -6.38
C VAL A 5 -8.26 18.93 -7.75
N ARG A 6 -7.99 20.03 -8.48
CA ARG A 6 -8.49 20.23 -9.85
C ARG A 6 -7.75 19.44 -10.93
N GLN A 7 -6.55 18.93 -10.66
CA GLN A 7 -5.72 18.22 -11.64
C GLN A 7 -5.85 16.70 -11.59
N VAL A 8 -6.76 16.14 -10.78
CA VAL A 8 -6.97 14.68 -10.64
C VAL A 8 -7.90 14.11 -11.73
N LYS A 9 -7.70 14.51 -12.99
CA LYS A 9 -8.71 14.28 -14.06
C LYS A 9 -8.70 12.89 -14.70
N GLU A 10 -7.73 12.00 -14.41
CA GLU A 10 -7.63 10.68 -15.07
C GLU A 10 -7.15 9.55 -14.14
N ARG A 11 -7.33 9.66 -12.82
CA ARG A 11 -6.85 8.65 -11.86
C ARG A 11 -7.96 7.84 -11.23
N ASN A 12 -7.65 6.59 -10.89
CA ASN A 12 -8.55 5.68 -10.20
C ASN A 12 -9.03 6.32 -8.89
N LYS A 13 -10.34 6.56 -8.84
CA LYS A 13 -11.07 7.03 -7.68
C LYS A 13 -11.87 5.86 -7.13
N ILE A 14 -11.80 5.62 -5.83
CA ILE A 14 -12.71 4.71 -5.16
C ILE A 14 -13.69 5.54 -4.34
N GLU A 15 -14.98 5.30 -4.54
CA GLU A 15 -16.05 5.89 -3.74
C GLU A 15 -16.64 4.80 -2.84
N LEU A 16 -16.71 5.10 -1.54
CA LEU A 16 -17.25 4.21 -0.53
C LEU A 16 -18.30 4.95 0.29
N GLN A 17 -19.27 4.21 0.82
CA GLN A 17 -20.24 4.74 1.76
C GLN A 17 -20.31 3.82 2.98
N LEU A 18 -20.07 4.40 4.16
CA LEU A 18 -20.10 3.69 5.44
C LEU A 18 -20.78 4.59 6.48
N GLN A 19 -21.82 4.06 7.13
CA GLN A 19 -22.54 4.75 8.23
C GLN A 19 -23.00 6.19 7.84
N ASN A 20 -23.57 6.34 6.64
CA ASN A 20 -24.01 7.63 6.07
C ASN A 20 -22.89 8.65 5.82
N ILE A 21 -21.62 8.26 5.90
CA ILE A 21 -20.47 9.08 5.52
C ILE A 21 -19.99 8.59 4.15
N GLN A 22 -19.80 9.54 3.23
CA GLN A 22 -19.21 9.26 1.93
C GLN A 22 -17.70 9.49 1.99
N TYR A 23 -16.94 8.51 1.51
CA TYR A 23 -15.49 8.55 1.43
C TYR A 23 -15.07 8.49 -0.03
N GLU A 24 -14.09 9.31 -0.39
CA GLU A 24 -13.41 9.22 -1.68
C GLU A 24 -11.92 9.01 -1.47
N LEU A 25 -11.36 8.02 -2.16
CA LEU A 25 -9.96 7.67 -2.11
C LEU A 25 -9.32 8.01 -3.45
N TRP A 26 -8.26 8.81 -3.41
CA TRP A 26 -7.53 9.26 -4.58
C TRP A 26 -6.04 8.96 -4.43
N ARG A 27 -5.47 8.19 -5.37
CA ARG A 27 -4.01 7.98 -5.43
C ARG A 27 -3.29 9.31 -5.69
N LEU A 28 -2.29 9.62 -4.85
CA LEU A 28 -1.43 10.78 -5.00
C LEU A 28 -0.06 10.40 -5.56
N ASP A 29 0.41 11.02 -6.63
CA ASP A 29 1.81 10.78 -7.03
C ASP A 29 2.79 11.33 -5.97
N ASP A 30 4.06 10.96 -6.12
CA ASP A 30 5.13 11.38 -5.19
C ASP A 30 5.27 12.89 -5.05
N TYR A 31 5.05 13.64 -6.15
CA TYR A 31 5.16 15.10 -6.14
C TYR A 31 4.00 15.72 -5.36
N GLU A 32 2.77 15.28 -5.63
CA GLU A 32 1.57 15.73 -4.93
C GLU A 32 1.62 15.40 -3.44
N TYR A 33 2.00 14.16 -3.12
CA TYR A 33 2.11 13.73 -1.73
C TYR A 33 3.16 14.58 -0.99
N ARG A 34 4.39 14.74 -1.52
CA ARG A 34 5.42 15.58 -0.88
C ARG A 34 4.94 17.01 -0.67
N LYS A 35 4.24 17.59 -1.64
CA LYS A 35 3.72 18.95 -1.57
C LYS A 35 2.65 19.11 -0.50
N LEU A 36 1.70 18.18 -0.43
CA LEU A 36 0.60 18.24 0.53
C LEU A 36 1.03 17.78 1.94
N ARG A 37 2.04 16.91 2.05
CA ARG A 37 2.57 16.38 3.32
C ARG A 37 3.04 17.48 4.28
N GLN A 38 3.53 18.59 3.74
CA GLN A 38 3.94 19.78 4.52
C GLN A 38 2.81 20.38 5.34
N ASN A 39 1.56 20.20 4.89
CA ASN A 39 0.36 20.72 5.53
C ASN A 39 -0.38 19.63 6.32
N SER A 40 0.31 18.59 6.79
CA SER A 40 -0.34 17.47 7.45
C SER A 40 0.25 17.12 8.80
N LEU A 41 -0.56 16.45 9.60
CA LEU A 41 -0.28 16.10 10.97
C LEU A 41 -0.68 14.64 11.19
N ASP A 42 0.25 13.84 11.68
CA ASP A 42 -0.03 12.43 11.94
C ASP A 42 -1.02 12.30 13.10
N ILE A 43 -2.05 11.49 12.88
CA ILE A 43 -2.99 11.09 13.92
C ILE A 43 -2.36 9.90 14.65
N LYS A 44 -2.40 9.95 15.98
CA LYS A 44 -1.93 8.85 16.82
C LYS A 44 -2.73 7.59 16.50
N ASP A 45 -2.04 6.50 16.20
CA ASP A 45 -2.70 5.22 15.92
C ASP A 45 -3.30 4.60 17.19
N ASP A 46 -4.36 3.82 17.00
CA ASP A 46 -4.92 2.98 18.06
C ASP A 46 -4.21 1.62 18.03
N SER A 47 -3.11 1.53 18.79
CA SER A 47 -2.27 0.35 18.80
C SER A 47 -3.02 -0.92 19.24
N ASN A 48 -4.04 -0.79 20.09
CA ASN A 48 -4.84 -1.95 20.51
C ASN A 48 -5.73 -2.42 19.36
N PHE A 49 -6.41 -1.49 18.68
CA PHE A 49 -7.21 -1.81 17.49
C PHE A 49 -6.37 -2.51 16.41
N PHE A 50 -5.21 -1.96 16.03
CA PHE A 50 -4.39 -2.58 14.98
C PHE A 50 -3.80 -3.92 15.40
N ARG A 51 -3.50 -4.10 16.70
CA ARG A 51 -3.09 -5.40 17.24
C ARG A 51 -4.23 -6.41 17.14
N GLU A 52 -5.46 -6.03 17.49
CA GLU A 52 -6.64 -6.88 17.37
C GLU A 52 -6.97 -7.22 15.92
N LEU A 53 -6.89 -6.23 15.02
CA LEU A 53 -7.02 -6.43 13.58
C LEU A 53 -5.99 -7.46 13.12
N TYR A 54 -4.71 -7.26 13.40
CA TYR A 54 -3.65 -8.20 13.04
C TYR A 54 -3.83 -9.61 13.61
N PHE A 55 -4.27 -9.75 14.87
CA PHE A 55 -4.55 -11.07 15.43
C PHE A 55 -5.77 -11.74 14.79
N SER A 56 -6.80 -10.97 14.47
CA SER A 56 -7.95 -11.48 13.72
C SER A 56 -7.54 -11.94 12.31
N GLU A 57 -6.57 -11.26 11.69
CA GLU A 57 -5.98 -11.65 10.41
C GLU A 57 -5.19 -12.95 10.51
N LEU A 58 -4.33 -13.11 11.53
CA LEU A 58 -3.51 -14.32 11.70
C LEU A 58 -4.34 -15.61 11.79
N LEU A 59 -5.58 -15.50 12.27
CA LEU A 59 -6.51 -16.63 12.41
C LEU A 59 -7.45 -16.78 11.21
N SER A 60 -7.42 -15.85 10.26
CA SER A 60 -8.28 -15.87 9.08
C SER A 60 -7.61 -16.62 7.93
N GLU A 61 -8.32 -17.58 7.34
CA GLU A 61 -7.89 -18.27 6.11
C GLU A 61 -7.86 -17.33 4.89
N ASP A 62 -8.61 -16.22 4.95
CA ASP A 62 -8.74 -15.23 3.87
C ASP A 62 -7.73 -14.06 4.00
N LYS A 63 -6.74 -14.18 4.89
CA LYS A 63 -5.71 -13.15 5.05
C LYS A 63 -4.91 -13.01 3.75
N LEU A 64 -4.81 -11.78 3.24
CA LEU A 64 -3.91 -11.47 2.14
C LEU A 64 -2.45 -11.49 2.61
N ASN A 65 -1.60 -12.20 1.87
CA ASN A 65 -0.15 -12.06 1.99
C ASN A 65 0.35 -10.77 1.30
N LEU A 66 1.63 -10.44 1.45
CA LEU A 66 2.25 -9.24 0.87
C LEU A 66 2.08 -9.14 -0.64
N ALA A 67 2.19 -10.26 -1.37
CA ALA A 67 2.05 -10.27 -2.82
C ALA A 67 0.60 -9.99 -3.24
N GLU A 68 -0.36 -10.62 -2.56
CA GLU A 68 -1.79 -10.46 -2.80
C GLU A 68 -2.24 -9.03 -2.46
N LEU A 69 -1.78 -8.47 -1.34
CA LEU A 69 -2.06 -7.09 -0.98
C LEU A 69 -1.42 -6.12 -1.98
N PHE A 70 -0.16 -6.34 -2.36
CA PHE A 70 0.53 -5.48 -3.33
C PHE A 70 -0.21 -5.42 -4.66
N ILE A 71 -0.61 -6.57 -5.23
CA ILE A 71 -1.34 -6.57 -6.51
C ILE A 71 -2.74 -5.96 -6.38
N THR A 72 -3.39 -6.14 -5.23
CA THR A 72 -4.70 -5.56 -4.93
C THR A 72 -4.62 -4.04 -4.92
N LEU A 73 -3.66 -3.48 -4.17
CA LEU A 73 -3.44 -2.04 -4.12
C LEU A 73 -3.01 -1.48 -5.48
N THR A 74 -2.19 -2.23 -6.23
CA THR A 74 -1.75 -1.83 -7.57
C THR A 74 -2.93 -1.80 -8.55
N SER A 75 -3.81 -2.80 -8.53
CA SER A 75 -5.02 -2.85 -9.35
C SER A 75 -5.98 -1.69 -9.04
N LEU A 76 -6.13 -1.37 -7.75
CA LEU A 76 -7.03 -0.30 -7.30
C LEU A 76 -6.47 1.09 -7.57
N PHE A 77 -5.21 1.32 -7.28
CA PHE A 77 -4.65 2.67 -7.18
C PHE A 77 -3.52 2.94 -8.19
N GLY A 78 -3.12 1.98 -9.01
CA GLY A 78 -1.98 2.08 -9.92
C GLY A 78 -0.65 1.87 -9.19
N ASP A 79 0.45 2.37 -9.75
CA ASP A 79 1.78 2.06 -9.23
C ASP A 79 2.02 2.56 -7.78
N SER A 80 2.78 1.74 -7.04
CA SER A 80 3.33 2.12 -5.75
C SER A 80 4.23 3.36 -5.88
N SER A 81 4.25 4.18 -4.83
CA SER A 81 5.22 5.26 -4.65
C SER A 81 6.61 4.71 -4.33
N ASP A 82 7.66 5.48 -4.58
CA ASP A 82 9.05 5.18 -4.18
C ASP A 82 9.43 5.81 -2.82
N LEU A 83 8.44 6.33 -2.08
CA LEU A 83 8.63 7.02 -0.80
C LEU A 83 8.77 6.10 0.42
N PHE A 84 9.50 5.00 0.26
CA PHE A 84 9.77 4.05 1.35
C PHE A 84 11.27 3.74 1.44
N ASP A 85 11.67 3.20 2.59
CA ASP A 85 13.03 2.67 2.78
C ASP A 85 13.12 1.31 2.09
N GLN A 86 13.84 1.22 0.96
CA GLN A 86 13.94 0.01 0.15
C GLN A 86 14.60 -1.18 0.88
N ASP A 87 15.35 -0.93 1.95
CA ASP A 87 15.90 -2.01 2.80
C ASP A 87 14.80 -2.61 3.68
N ARG A 88 13.85 -1.77 4.13
CA ARG A 88 12.85 -2.11 5.14
C ARG A 88 11.45 -2.27 4.58
N GLY A 89 11.18 -1.88 3.35
CA GLY A 89 9.87 -1.93 2.75
C GLY A 89 9.98 -2.11 1.25
N SER A 90 8.84 -2.32 0.60
CA SER A 90 8.78 -2.74 -0.79
C SER A 90 7.66 -2.08 -1.60
N PHE A 91 6.67 -1.49 -0.91
CA PHE A 91 5.63 -0.65 -1.49
C PHE A 91 5.16 0.46 -0.53
N TYR A 92 4.57 1.49 -1.11
CA TYR A 92 3.99 2.63 -0.39
C TYR A 92 2.84 3.25 -1.19
N PHE A 93 1.63 3.25 -0.63
CA PHE A 93 0.44 3.81 -1.27
C PHE A 93 -0.07 5.04 -0.50
N PRO A 94 0.39 6.25 -0.84
CA PRO A 94 -0.17 7.48 -0.32
C PRO A 94 -1.48 7.79 -1.05
N ILE A 95 -2.54 7.91 -0.26
CA ILE A 95 -3.91 8.11 -0.74
C ILE A 95 -4.49 9.33 -0.03
N LEU A 96 -5.06 10.25 -0.80
CA LEU A 96 -5.91 11.30 -0.29
C LEU A 96 -7.28 10.71 0.04
N LEU A 97 -7.68 10.82 1.30
CA LEU A 97 -9.01 10.50 1.77
C LEU A 97 -9.83 11.80 1.89
N VAL A 98 -10.94 11.86 1.15
CA VAL A 98 -11.93 12.93 1.25
C VAL A 98 -13.14 12.39 2.01
N ILE A 99 -13.45 12.97 3.15
CA ILE A 99 -14.58 12.58 4.01
C ILE A 99 -15.67 13.62 3.85
N LYS A 100 -16.82 13.22 3.31
CA LYS A 100 -17.98 14.11 3.10
C LYS A 100 -19.04 13.80 4.15
N LYS A 101 -19.26 14.77 5.05
CA LYS A 101 -20.35 14.77 6.04
C LYS A 101 -21.30 15.93 5.74
N GLU A 102 -22.48 15.93 6.38
CA GLU A 102 -23.44 17.04 6.24
C GLU A 102 -22.84 18.39 6.68
N ILE A 103 -22.00 18.38 7.72
CA ILE A 103 -21.42 19.60 8.29
C ILE A 103 -20.31 20.21 7.43
N ASN A 104 -19.49 19.37 6.79
CA ASN A 104 -18.33 19.82 6.02
C ASN A 104 -17.69 18.66 5.24
N THR A 105 -16.72 19.02 4.40
CA THR A 105 -15.77 18.08 3.79
C THR A 105 -14.42 18.19 4.50
N PHE A 106 -13.83 17.04 4.82
CA PHE A 106 -12.54 16.95 5.50
C PHE A 106 -11.54 16.16 4.67
N PHE A 107 -10.28 16.57 4.74
CA PHE A 107 -9.18 15.96 4.00
C PHE A 107 -8.19 15.28 4.95
N TYR A 108 -7.81 14.06 4.60
CA TYR A 108 -6.86 13.24 5.32
C TYR A 108 -5.92 12.54 4.33
N PHE A 109 -4.75 12.13 4.81
CA PHE A 109 -4.02 11.05 4.19
C PHE A 109 -4.33 9.75 4.88
N ILE A 110 -4.46 8.72 4.07
CA ILE A 110 -4.27 7.34 4.51
C ILE A 110 -3.08 6.77 3.75
N ARG A 111 -2.30 5.95 4.43
CA ARG A 111 -1.13 5.30 3.85
C ARG A 111 -1.17 3.83 4.19
N ILE A 112 -0.95 3.01 3.18
CA ILE A 112 -0.82 1.57 3.29
C ILE A 112 0.55 1.23 2.71
N PHE A 113 1.42 0.65 3.54
CA PHE A 113 2.79 0.33 3.17
C PHE A 113 3.28 -0.83 4.02
N ASP A 114 4.31 -1.52 3.55
CA ASP A 114 5.00 -2.51 4.35
C ASP A 114 6.24 -1.91 5.02
N SER A 115 6.54 -2.40 6.23
CA SER A 115 7.77 -2.11 6.96
C SER A 115 8.20 -3.34 7.72
N ARG A 116 9.34 -3.90 7.35
CA ARG A 116 9.96 -5.11 7.92
C ARG A 116 9.04 -6.33 7.85
N GLY A 117 8.25 -6.43 6.78
CA GLY A 117 7.23 -7.46 6.58
C GLY A 117 5.88 -7.17 7.23
N TRP A 118 5.76 -6.09 8.01
CA TRP A 118 4.50 -5.70 8.66
C TRP A 118 3.73 -4.72 7.79
N ILE A 119 2.43 -4.95 7.63
CA ILE A 119 1.54 -3.97 7.01
C ILE A 119 1.27 -2.83 7.98
N CYS A 120 1.54 -1.62 7.52
CA CYS A 120 1.35 -0.39 8.26
C CYS A 120 0.20 0.39 7.65
N TYR A 121 -0.78 0.72 8.50
CA TYR A 121 -1.88 1.61 8.19
C TYR A 121 -1.70 2.90 8.98
N GLN A 122 -1.59 4.04 8.28
CA GLN A 122 -1.38 5.32 8.95
C GLN A 122 -2.40 6.35 8.47
N THR A 123 -2.87 7.18 9.41
CA THR A 123 -3.81 8.28 9.15
C THR A 123 -3.19 9.61 9.52
N SER A 124 -3.34 10.62 8.66
CA SER A 124 -2.88 11.98 8.93
C SER A 124 -3.95 12.99 8.56
N LYS A 125 -4.17 14.01 9.39
CA LYS A 125 -5.02 15.14 9.02
C LYS A 125 -4.30 15.99 7.97
N LEU A 126 -4.99 16.37 6.90
CA LEU A 126 -4.50 17.36 5.93
C LEU A 126 -5.21 18.69 6.17
N PHE A 127 -4.42 19.74 6.38
CA PHE A 127 -4.90 21.10 6.60
C PHE A 127 -4.90 21.89 5.30
N GLU A 128 -5.86 22.79 5.20
CA GLU A 128 -6.00 23.65 4.03
C GLU A 128 -4.87 24.67 3.94
N ASN A 129 -4.47 25.23 5.10
CA ASN A 129 -3.38 26.18 5.22
C ASN A 129 -2.26 25.61 6.10
N GLU A 130 -1.01 25.88 5.71
CA GLU A 130 0.16 25.44 6.47
C GLU A 130 0.22 26.05 7.88
N ALA A 131 -0.30 27.27 8.04
CA ALA A 131 -0.35 27.97 9.32
C ALA A 131 -1.21 27.26 10.38
N ASP A 132 -2.12 26.39 9.95
CA ASP A 132 -3.00 25.64 10.84
C ASP A 132 -2.31 24.38 11.42
N VAL A 133 -1.10 24.04 10.94
CA VAL A 133 -0.33 22.90 11.40
C VAL A 133 0.53 23.29 12.61
N ASP A 134 0.17 22.80 13.79
CA ASP A 134 1.05 22.87 14.96
C ASP A 134 2.21 21.86 14.82
N LYS A 135 3.31 22.32 14.22
CA LYS A 135 4.51 21.52 13.96
C LYS A 135 5.21 21.00 15.23
N ASN A 136 4.86 21.50 16.41
CA ASN A 136 5.45 21.04 17.67
C ASN A 136 4.76 19.78 18.22
N ARG A 137 3.62 19.37 17.66
CA ARG A 137 2.90 18.17 18.07
C ARG A 137 3.22 16.99 17.15
N ILE A 138 3.95 16.02 17.69
CA ILE A 138 4.45 14.86 16.94
C ILE A 138 3.31 13.90 16.53
N GLN A 139 2.30 13.72 17.36
CA GLN A 139 1.09 12.93 17.07
C GLN A 139 -0.11 13.53 17.77
N ASN A 140 -1.26 13.60 17.09
CA ASN A 140 -2.48 14.19 17.64
C ASN A 140 -3.56 13.14 17.85
N GLU A 141 -4.37 13.34 18.89
CA GLU A 141 -5.62 12.60 19.00
C GLU A 141 -6.53 12.94 17.80
N PRO A 142 -7.43 12.02 17.39
CA PRO A 142 -8.36 12.26 16.31
C PRO A 142 -9.22 13.51 16.52
N PHE A 143 -9.62 14.13 15.41
CA PHE A 143 -10.53 15.26 15.43
C PHE A 143 -11.96 14.73 15.51
N GLU A 144 -12.49 14.62 16.73
CA GLU A 144 -13.76 13.94 17.03
C GLU A 144 -14.96 14.36 16.16
N GLN A 145 -15.04 15.63 15.76
CA GLN A 145 -16.13 16.12 14.89
C GLN A 145 -15.91 15.80 13.41
N GLU A 146 -14.66 15.57 13.00
CA GLU A 146 -14.28 15.40 11.60
C GLU A 146 -14.09 13.93 11.22
N PHE A 147 -13.29 13.21 12.01
CA PHE A 147 -13.00 11.79 11.83
C PHE A 147 -12.59 11.20 13.18
N SER A 148 -13.59 10.77 13.96
CA SER A 148 -13.40 10.29 15.33
C SER A 148 -12.57 9.00 15.37
N ARG A 149 -12.08 8.63 16.56
CA ARG A 149 -11.39 7.35 16.75
C ARG A 149 -12.22 6.17 16.24
N GLN A 150 -13.50 6.15 16.58
CA GLN A 150 -14.40 5.07 16.19
C GLN A 150 -14.61 5.04 14.67
N GLU A 151 -14.75 6.20 14.03
CA GLU A 151 -14.88 6.29 12.57
C GLU A 151 -13.60 5.81 11.86
N ILE A 152 -12.42 6.17 12.37
CA ILE A 152 -11.12 5.70 11.85
C ILE A 152 -11.02 4.18 11.95
N ASN A 153 -11.32 3.60 13.11
CA ASN A 153 -11.25 2.15 13.31
C ASN A 153 -12.28 1.40 12.43
N ASN A 154 -13.50 1.93 12.32
CA ASN A 154 -14.53 1.39 11.42
C ASN A 154 -14.09 1.45 9.95
N PHE A 155 -13.50 2.58 9.55
CA PHE A 155 -12.98 2.77 8.21
C PHE A 155 -11.87 1.76 7.89
N TRP A 156 -10.88 1.59 8.77
CA TRP A 156 -9.80 0.62 8.53
C TRP A 156 -10.28 -0.83 8.53
N SER A 157 -11.23 -1.17 9.40
CA SER A 157 -11.88 -2.48 9.37
C SER A 157 -12.61 -2.73 8.04
N TYR A 158 -13.29 -1.70 7.52
CA TYR A 158 -13.95 -1.76 6.22
C TYR A 158 -12.95 -1.88 5.07
N ILE A 159 -11.91 -1.04 5.05
CA ILE A 159 -10.87 -1.07 4.01
C ILE A 159 -10.17 -2.42 3.97
N TYR A 160 -9.81 -2.97 5.12
CA TYR A 160 -9.21 -4.31 5.19
C TYR A 160 -10.11 -5.35 4.48
N ARG A 161 -11.38 -5.45 4.89
CA ARG A 161 -12.34 -6.38 4.27
C ARG A 161 -12.53 -6.09 2.78
N TYR A 162 -12.62 -4.83 2.40
CA TYR A 162 -12.76 -4.42 1.00
C TYR A 162 -11.59 -4.91 0.17
N LEU A 163 -10.34 -4.76 0.64
CA LEU A 163 -9.15 -5.23 -0.05
C LEU A 163 -9.14 -6.75 -0.21
N THR A 164 -9.47 -7.50 0.85
CA THR A 164 -9.58 -8.97 0.82
C THR A 164 -10.62 -9.45 -0.19
N GLU A 165 -11.84 -8.92 -0.12
CA GLU A 165 -12.93 -9.29 -1.02
C GLU A 165 -12.62 -8.87 -2.47
N TYR A 166 -12.03 -7.70 -2.65
CA TYR A 166 -11.61 -7.24 -3.98
C TYR A 166 -10.61 -8.21 -4.59
N PHE A 167 -9.55 -8.58 -3.85
CA PHE A 167 -8.57 -9.58 -4.33
C PHE A 167 -9.25 -10.87 -4.76
N HIS A 168 -10.12 -11.44 -3.91
CA HIS A 168 -10.83 -12.67 -4.23
C HIS A 168 -11.73 -12.56 -5.45
N SER A 169 -12.31 -11.38 -5.70
CA SER A 169 -13.11 -11.13 -6.90
C SER A 169 -12.27 -11.02 -8.18
N ILE A 170 -11.04 -10.50 -8.09
CA ILE A 170 -10.20 -10.27 -9.27
C ILE A 170 -9.19 -11.39 -9.55
N LYS A 171 -8.80 -12.20 -8.55
CA LYS A 171 -7.64 -13.13 -8.65
C LYS A 171 -7.70 -14.12 -9.80
N LEU A 172 -8.90 -14.46 -10.31
CA LEU A 172 -9.09 -15.36 -11.45
C LEU A 172 -9.09 -14.65 -12.81
N ASN A 173 -9.31 -13.34 -12.83
CA ASN A 173 -9.52 -12.55 -14.05
C ASN A 173 -8.39 -11.55 -14.33
N ILE A 174 -7.54 -11.27 -13.33
CA ILE A 174 -6.40 -10.38 -13.52
C ILE A 174 -5.23 -11.14 -14.16
N SER A 175 -4.72 -10.60 -15.26
CA SER A 175 -3.45 -11.05 -15.83
C SER A 175 -2.33 -10.33 -15.09
N VAL A 176 -1.58 -11.07 -14.28
CA VAL A 176 -0.48 -10.54 -13.48
C VAL A 176 0.82 -10.98 -14.11
N GLU A 177 1.67 -10.02 -14.47
CA GLU A 177 3.03 -10.33 -14.89
C GLU A 177 3.84 -10.86 -13.70
N PRO A 178 4.71 -11.86 -13.89
CA PRO A 178 5.58 -12.33 -12.82
C PRO A 178 6.38 -11.18 -12.22
N PHE A 179 6.40 -11.11 -10.89
CA PHE A 179 7.13 -10.07 -10.17
C PHE A 179 7.77 -10.62 -8.91
N LEU A 180 8.80 -9.91 -8.46
CA LEU A 180 9.56 -10.24 -7.26
C LEU A 180 9.82 -8.97 -6.46
N LYS A 181 9.47 -9.00 -5.18
CA LYS A 181 9.69 -7.92 -4.23
C LYS A 181 10.47 -8.42 -3.02
N ARG A 182 11.24 -7.52 -2.42
CA ARG A 182 12.25 -7.81 -1.41
C ARG A 182 12.08 -6.87 -0.23
N ILE A 183 12.26 -7.41 0.96
CA ILE A 183 12.47 -6.65 2.20
C ILE A 183 13.76 -7.20 2.81
N ASP A 184 14.88 -6.59 2.42
CA ASP A 184 16.22 -7.11 2.69
C ASP A 184 16.52 -7.17 4.20
N SER A 185 16.04 -6.19 4.97
CA SER A 185 16.29 -6.07 6.42
C SER A 185 15.80 -7.26 7.24
N ASN A 186 14.86 -8.03 6.71
CA ASN A 186 14.20 -9.15 7.37
C ASN A 186 14.27 -10.44 6.55
N PHE A 187 15.04 -10.44 5.46
CA PHE A 187 15.15 -11.56 4.53
C PHE A 187 13.77 -12.08 4.09
N ILE A 188 12.85 -11.17 3.74
CA ILE A 188 11.52 -11.53 3.23
C ILE A 188 11.50 -11.35 1.72
N LEU A 189 10.92 -12.34 1.04
CA LEU A 189 10.70 -12.35 -0.39
C LEU A 189 9.23 -12.63 -0.66
N TYR A 190 8.61 -11.86 -1.55
CA TYR A 190 7.26 -12.15 -1.99
C TYR A 190 7.11 -11.82 -3.47
N GLY A 191 6.10 -12.39 -4.11
CA GLY A 191 5.92 -12.19 -5.53
C GLY A 191 4.78 -13.01 -6.14
N TYR A 192 4.76 -12.98 -7.46
CA TYR A 192 3.90 -13.83 -8.27
C TYR A 192 4.77 -14.56 -9.29
N TYR A 193 4.74 -15.89 -9.27
CA TYR A 193 5.50 -16.73 -10.19
C TYR A 193 4.79 -18.08 -10.36
N GLU A 194 4.86 -18.67 -11.57
CA GLU A 194 4.18 -19.95 -11.89
C GLU A 194 2.68 -19.98 -11.52
N HIS A 195 2.01 -18.84 -11.71
CA HIS A 195 0.59 -18.63 -11.38
C HIS A 195 0.26 -18.68 -9.88
N GLN A 196 1.26 -18.53 -9.01
CA GLN A 196 1.09 -18.54 -7.56
C GLN A 196 1.65 -17.26 -6.93
N TYR A 197 0.86 -16.70 -6.01
CA TYR A 197 1.33 -15.68 -5.09
C TYR A 197 2.10 -16.37 -3.96
N PHE A 198 3.21 -15.78 -3.54
CA PHE A 198 3.99 -16.31 -2.43
C PHE A 198 4.54 -15.20 -1.54
N GLU A 199 4.76 -15.53 -0.27
CA GLU A 199 5.48 -14.75 0.73
C GLU A 199 6.30 -15.71 1.57
N GLU A 200 7.61 -15.51 1.62
CA GLU A 200 8.58 -16.41 2.24
C GLU A 200 9.57 -15.60 3.10
N GLY A 201 9.74 -16.00 4.36
CA GLY A 201 10.78 -15.50 5.24
C GLY A 201 11.96 -16.46 5.31
N TYR A 202 13.17 -15.92 5.41
CA TYR A 202 14.41 -16.70 5.43
C TYR A 202 15.20 -16.50 6.72
N GLU A 203 15.74 -17.58 7.27
CA GLU A 203 16.48 -17.54 8.54
C GLU A 203 17.86 -16.86 8.42
N CYS A 204 18.43 -16.86 7.21
CA CYS A 204 19.75 -16.29 6.95
C CYS A 204 19.89 -15.73 5.53
N GLU A 205 20.88 -14.86 5.36
CA GLU A 205 21.15 -14.20 4.08
C GLU A 205 21.50 -15.20 2.97
N GLU A 206 22.19 -16.29 3.26
CA GLU A 206 22.58 -17.28 2.25
C GLU A 206 21.36 -17.89 1.54
N LEU A 207 20.37 -18.37 2.32
CA LEU A 207 19.14 -18.94 1.77
C LEU A 207 18.33 -17.89 1.01
N TYR A 208 18.25 -16.68 1.54
CA TYR A 208 17.57 -15.55 0.92
C TYR A 208 18.17 -15.21 -0.46
N ARG A 209 19.49 -15.06 -0.54
CA ARG A 209 20.22 -14.78 -1.79
C ARG A 209 20.08 -15.92 -2.79
N ALA A 210 20.14 -17.18 -2.33
CA ALA A 210 19.94 -18.35 -3.18
C ALA A 210 18.54 -18.36 -3.80
N ARG A 211 17.50 -18.00 -3.04
CA ARG A 211 16.14 -17.87 -3.59
C ARG A 211 16.05 -16.76 -4.62
N ILE A 212 16.58 -15.56 -4.32
CA ILE A 212 16.57 -14.44 -5.26
C ILE A 212 17.20 -14.86 -6.60
N GLN A 213 18.36 -15.51 -6.58
CA GLN A 213 19.03 -15.96 -7.80
C GLN A 213 18.16 -16.91 -8.61
N ARG A 214 17.51 -17.90 -7.97
CA ARG A 214 16.58 -18.83 -8.64
C ARG A 214 15.39 -18.09 -9.26
N CYS A 215 14.77 -17.17 -8.52
CA CYS A 215 13.63 -16.40 -9.00
C CYS A 215 14.02 -15.45 -10.14
N CYS A 216 15.15 -14.76 -10.06
CA CYS A 216 15.63 -13.89 -11.14
C CYS A 216 15.92 -14.67 -12.43
N LEU A 217 16.54 -15.86 -12.31
CA LEU A 217 16.72 -16.75 -13.46
C LEU A 217 15.39 -17.19 -14.03
N ALA A 218 14.37 -17.42 -13.22
CA ALA A 218 13.07 -17.91 -13.68
C ALA A 218 12.15 -16.82 -14.26
N VAL A 219 12.15 -15.62 -13.67
CA VAL A 219 11.33 -14.46 -14.08
C VAL A 219 11.91 -13.77 -15.32
N PHE A 220 13.24 -13.74 -15.45
CA PHE A 220 13.92 -13.01 -16.52
C PHE A 220 14.63 -13.90 -17.55
N SER A 221 14.52 -15.24 -17.45
CA SER A 221 14.90 -16.08 -18.58
C SER A 221 13.83 -15.97 -19.66
N PRO A 222 14.18 -15.58 -20.90
CA PRO A 222 13.26 -15.78 -22.00
C PRO A 222 12.93 -17.27 -22.05
N CYS A 223 11.64 -17.59 -22.07
CA CYS A 223 11.14 -18.94 -22.23
C CYS A 223 11.88 -19.59 -23.42
N ASN A 224 12.84 -20.48 -23.15
CA ASN A 224 13.53 -21.27 -24.16
C ASN A 224 12.55 -22.31 -24.72
N LYS A 225 11.61 -21.85 -25.53
CA LYS A 225 11.15 -22.56 -26.70
C LYS A 225 11.83 -21.89 -27.88
N LEU A 226 13.06 -22.32 -28.18
CA LEU A 226 13.56 -22.52 -29.54
C LEU A 226 15.00 -23.06 -29.46
N SER A 227 15.23 -24.04 -30.31
CA SER A 227 16.48 -24.69 -30.69
C SER A 227 17.66 -23.73 -30.90
N LEU A 228 18.86 -24.22 -30.56
CA LEU A 228 20.18 -23.91 -31.16
C LEU A 228 20.50 -22.43 -31.45
N ASP A 229 21.39 -21.83 -30.65
CA ASP A 229 22.78 -21.53 -31.03
C ASP A 229 23.36 -20.44 -30.13
N SER A 230 24.64 -20.62 -29.81
CA SER A 230 25.45 -19.78 -28.93
C SER A 230 25.63 -18.36 -29.45
N GLY A 231 25.34 -17.35 -28.62
CA GLY A 231 25.93 -16.03 -28.78
C GLY A 231 25.18 -14.88 -28.12
N GLN A 232 25.89 -14.15 -27.26
CA GLN A 232 25.61 -12.77 -26.82
C GLN A 232 24.64 -12.58 -25.63
N LEU A 233 25.15 -12.89 -24.45
CA LEU A 233 24.84 -12.14 -23.22
C LEU A 233 25.53 -10.78 -23.32
N LEU A 234 24.79 -9.66 -23.34
CA LEU A 234 25.30 -8.37 -22.87
C LEU A 234 24.15 -7.36 -22.64
N ARG A 235 24.22 -6.77 -21.43
CA ARG A 235 23.77 -5.43 -21.02
C ARG A 235 22.27 -5.19 -20.92
N TYR A 236 21.78 -5.01 -19.70
CA TYR A 236 21.06 -3.80 -19.26
C TYR A 236 20.86 -3.88 -17.74
N TRP A 237 21.73 -3.20 -16.98
CA TRP A 237 21.46 -2.82 -15.58
C TRP A 237 22.21 -1.50 -15.30
N ARG A 238 21.46 -0.41 -15.25
CA ARG A 238 21.71 0.83 -14.50
C ARG A 238 20.36 1.32 -14.00
#